data_AF-A0A519JZQ6-F1
#
_entry.id   AF-A0A519JZQ6-F1
#
_cell.length_a   1.000
_cell.length_b   1.000
_cell.length_c   1.000
_cell.angle_alpha   90.00
_cell.angle_beta   90.00
_cell.angle_gamma   90.00
#
_symmetry.space_group_name_H-M   'P 1'
#
loop_
_entity.id
_entity.type
_entity.pdbx_description
1 polymer ?
#
loop_
_entity_poly.entity_id
_entity_poly.type
_entity_poly.pdbx_seq_one_letter_code
_entity_poly.pdbx_strand_id
1 'polypeptide(L)'
;ANLRRVFYDYGELKNAPVIARTILEARSNQPIKNTEQLKTVLARFLPAHKSNKILAQMYQAIRIEVNQEMDVLKEFLVQSLEVLKPGGRLSVISYHSLEDRLVKRFIKNGMFEGEPERDFFGNFSVPFKTIEKLIVPDEDEIRKNNRARSAKLRVAEKI
;
A
#
# COMPACT_ATOMS: atom_id res chain seq x y z
N ALA A 1 -7.63 13.33 -11.66
CA ALA A 1 -7.64 12.27 -10.63
C ALA A 1 -9.05 12.07 -10.08
N ASN A 2 -9.51 10.82 -9.99
CA ASN A 2 -10.81 10.49 -9.41
C ASN A 2 -10.67 10.39 -7.88
N LEU A 3 -10.98 11.47 -7.14
CA LEU A 3 -10.85 11.50 -5.67
C LEU A 3 -11.58 10.34 -4.97
N ARG A 4 -12.73 9.92 -5.50
CA ARG A 4 -13.46 8.76 -4.98
C ARG A 4 -12.60 7.50 -5.06
N ARG A 5 -11.95 7.26 -6.19
CA ARG A 5 -11.03 6.13 -6.38
C ARG A 5 -9.90 6.18 -5.36
N VAL A 6 -9.23 7.32 -5.23
CA VAL A 6 -8.10 7.51 -4.30
C VAL A 6 -8.46 7.11 -2.88
N PHE A 7 -9.55 7.68 -2.33
CA PHE A 7 -9.95 7.37 -0.96
C PHE A 7 -10.49 5.94 -0.79
N TYR A 8 -11.08 5.37 -1.83
CA TYR A 8 -11.61 4.00 -1.79
C TYR A 8 -10.48 2.97 -1.86
N ASP A 9 -9.67 3.02 -2.93
CA ASP A 9 -8.64 2.03 -3.22
C ASP A 9 -7.43 2.15 -2.28
N TYR A 10 -6.97 3.38 -2.01
CA TYR A 10 -5.75 3.62 -1.24
C TYR A 10 -6.00 3.92 0.23
N GLY A 11 -7.16 4.50 0.55
CA GLY A 11 -7.57 4.80 1.92
C GLY A 11 -8.41 3.69 2.57
N GLU A 12 -8.93 2.74 1.81
CA GLU A 12 -9.91 1.73 2.26
C GLU A 12 -11.15 2.39 2.93
N LEU A 13 -11.54 3.59 2.47
CA LEU A 13 -12.66 4.36 3.03
C LEU A 13 -13.97 4.08 2.28
N LYS A 14 -14.91 3.38 2.92
CA LYS A 14 -16.21 3.03 2.32
C LYS A 14 -17.07 4.26 1.93
N ASN A 15 -16.92 5.36 2.66
CA ASN A 15 -17.60 6.63 2.41
C ASN A 15 -16.85 7.54 1.42
N ALA A 16 -15.89 7.00 0.66
CA ALA A 16 -15.11 7.74 -0.35
C ALA A 16 -15.94 8.59 -1.33
N PRO A 17 -17.11 8.16 -1.84
CA PRO A 17 -17.92 9.00 -2.73
C PRO A 17 -18.35 10.31 -2.06
N VAL A 18 -18.78 10.24 -0.79
CA VAL A 18 -19.25 11.41 -0.04
C VAL A 18 -18.07 12.30 0.38
N ILE A 19 -16.94 11.71 0.79
CA ILE A 19 -15.70 12.43 1.09
C ILE A 19 -15.25 13.23 -0.15
N ALA A 20 -15.17 12.58 -1.31
CA ALA A 20 -14.75 13.21 -2.55
C ALA A 20 -15.66 14.38 -2.93
N ARG A 21 -16.98 14.19 -2.86
CA ARG A 21 -17.97 15.25 -3.11
C ARG A 21 -17.78 16.44 -2.16
N THR A 22 -17.59 16.17 -0.87
CA THR A 22 -17.37 17.22 0.15
C THR A 22 -16.12 18.05 -0.16
N ILE A 23 -15.04 17.41 -0.58
CA ILE A 23 -13.79 18.10 -0.95
C ILE A 23 -14.00 18.98 -2.19
N LEU A 24 -14.72 18.47 -3.18
CA LEU A 24 -15.02 19.23 -4.40
C LEU A 24 -15.90 20.45 -4.11
N GLU A 25 -16.95 20.29 -3.31
CA GLU A 25 -17.83 21.38 -2.86
C GLU A 25 -17.07 22.43 -2.02
N ALA A 26 -16.15 22.00 -1.15
CA ALA A 26 -15.34 22.94 -0.40
C ALA A 26 -14.38 23.72 -1.33
N ARG A 27 -13.75 23.04 -2.29
CA ARG A 27 -12.81 23.63 -3.26
C ARG A 27 -13.47 24.60 -4.22
N SER A 28 -14.76 24.44 -4.54
CA SER A 28 -15.47 25.41 -5.39
C SER A 28 -15.66 26.76 -4.70
N ASN A 29 -15.68 26.78 -3.36
CA ASN A 29 -15.79 28.00 -2.57
C ASN A 29 -14.41 28.60 -2.26
N GLN A 30 -13.47 27.77 -1.76
CA GLN A 30 -12.13 28.22 -1.40
C GLN A 30 -11.09 27.09 -1.55
N PRO A 31 -9.87 27.37 -2.06
CA PRO A 31 -8.81 26.37 -2.11
C PRO A 31 -8.42 25.84 -0.72
N ILE A 32 -8.30 24.52 -0.60
CA ILE A 32 -7.77 23.84 0.59
C ILE A 32 -6.24 23.83 0.50
N LYS A 33 -5.57 24.59 1.37
CA LYS A 33 -4.12 24.85 1.33
C LYS A 33 -3.30 24.06 2.34
N ASN A 34 -3.91 23.58 3.42
CA ASN A 34 -3.20 22.85 4.47
C ASN A 34 -4.03 21.71 5.09
N THR A 35 -3.37 20.91 5.92
CA THR A 35 -3.94 19.72 6.55
C THR A 35 -5.06 20.05 7.54
N GLU A 36 -4.97 21.17 8.25
CA GLU A 36 -6.01 21.62 9.18
C GLU A 36 -7.29 22.02 8.44
N GLN A 37 -7.18 22.75 7.32
CA GLN A 37 -8.33 23.07 6.47
C GLN A 37 -9.00 21.80 5.92
N LEU A 38 -8.20 20.82 5.47
CA LEU A 38 -8.75 19.53 5.02
C LEU A 38 -9.50 18.81 6.14
N LYS A 39 -8.93 18.82 7.37
CA LYS A 39 -9.55 18.23 8.55
C LYS A 39 -10.87 18.94 8.92
N THR A 40 -10.93 20.26 8.83
CA THR A 40 -12.16 21.04 9.04
C THR A 40 -13.22 20.68 8.02
N VAL A 41 -12.87 20.65 6.72
CA VAL A 41 -13.79 20.27 5.63
C VAL A 41 -14.37 18.87 5.84
N LEU A 42 -13.56 17.95 6.37
CA LEU A 42 -13.94 16.55 6.56
C LEU A 42 -14.41 16.23 7.98
N ALA A 43 -14.57 17.23 8.86
CA ALA A 43 -14.86 17.03 10.29
C ALA A 43 -16.09 16.14 10.54
N ARG A 44 -17.12 16.25 9.69
CA ARG A 44 -18.34 15.42 9.77
C ARG A 44 -18.10 13.92 9.58
N PHE A 45 -16.97 13.52 9.00
CA PHE A 45 -16.58 12.12 8.80
C PHE A 45 -15.60 11.63 9.87
N LEU A 46 -15.26 12.45 10.87
CA LEU A 46 -14.23 12.19 11.86
C LEU A 46 -14.83 12.08 13.28
N PRO A 47 -15.60 11.01 13.58
CA PRO A 47 -16.10 10.81 14.93
C PRO A 47 -14.93 10.67 15.91
N ALA A 48 -15.05 11.28 17.09
CA ALA A 48 -13.93 11.42 18.05
C ALA A 48 -13.16 10.11 18.32
N HIS A 49 -13.89 9.00 18.48
CA HIS A 49 -13.32 7.68 18.77
C HIS A 49 -12.56 7.02 17.60
N LYS A 50 -12.67 7.52 16.36
CA LYS A 50 -11.98 6.98 15.16
C LYS A 50 -11.26 8.04 14.34
N SER A 51 -11.28 9.30 14.76
CA SER A 51 -10.76 10.44 14.01
C SER A 51 -9.32 10.22 13.54
N ASN A 52 -8.40 9.84 14.44
CA ASN A 52 -6.99 9.60 14.09
C ASN A 52 -6.82 8.48 13.06
N LYS A 53 -7.61 7.41 13.15
CA LYS A 53 -7.55 6.29 12.20
C LYS A 53 -8.00 6.73 10.80
N ILE A 54 -9.12 7.44 10.73
CA ILE A 54 -9.68 7.91 9.45
C ILE A 54 -8.77 8.96 8.81
N LEU A 55 -8.23 9.89 9.61
CA LEU A 55 -7.25 10.86 9.12
C LEU A 55 -6.00 10.18 8.58
N ALA A 56 -5.45 9.18 9.28
CA ALA A 56 -4.31 8.41 8.79
C ALA A 56 -4.61 7.74 7.44
N GLN A 57 -5.79 7.14 7.27
CA GLN A 57 -6.24 6.55 6.01
C GLN A 57 -6.37 7.59 4.88
N MET A 58 -6.93 8.77 5.18
CA MET A 58 -7.06 9.87 4.22
C MET A 58 -5.71 10.39 3.76
N TYR A 59 -4.80 10.66 4.70
CA TYR A 59 -3.45 11.14 4.38
C TYR A 59 -2.64 10.07 3.64
N GLN A 60 -2.76 8.80 4.03
CA GLN A 60 -2.16 7.69 3.30
C GLN A 60 -2.65 7.65 1.85
N ALA A 61 -3.95 7.76 1.61
CA ALA A 61 -4.51 7.73 0.26
C ALA A 61 -3.96 8.87 -0.62
N ILE A 62 -3.90 10.09 -0.08
CA ILE A 62 -3.35 11.25 -0.78
C ILE A 62 -1.87 11.04 -1.06
N ARG A 63 -1.10 10.56 -0.07
CA ARG A 63 0.34 10.30 -0.19
C ARG A 63 0.63 9.29 -1.30
N ILE A 64 -0.09 8.17 -1.32
CA ILE A 64 0.03 7.12 -2.33
C ILE A 64 -0.25 7.67 -3.74
N GLU A 65 -1.34 8.42 -3.92
CA GLU A 65 -1.70 8.97 -5.24
C GLU A 65 -0.69 10.03 -5.70
N VAL A 66 -0.27 10.94 -4.82
CA VAL A 66 0.63 12.04 -5.19
C VAL A 66 2.01 11.54 -5.59
N ASN A 67 2.53 10.56 -4.85
CA ASN A 67 3.85 9.97 -5.11
C ASN A 67 3.80 8.76 -6.05
N GLN A 68 2.62 8.37 -6.53
CA GLN A 68 2.41 7.17 -7.35
C GLN A 68 3.03 5.90 -6.72
N GLU A 69 2.97 5.78 -5.38
CA GLU A 69 3.77 4.80 -4.62
C GLU A 69 3.52 3.35 -5.09
N MET A 70 2.27 3.03 -5.46
CA MET A 70 1.93 1.67 -5.91
C MET A 70 2.47 1.34 -7.29
N ASP A 71 2.49 2.31 -8.21
CA ASP A 71 2.99 2.09 -9.56
C ASP A 71 4.51 2.00 -9.55
N VAL A 72 5.18 2.88 -8.79
CA VAL A 72 6.62 2.82 -8.54
C VAL A 72 7.03 1.47 -7.92
N LEU A 73 6.27 0.99 -6.92
CA LEU A 73 6.54 -0.32 -6.32
C LEU A 73 6.40 -1.47 -7.33
N LYS A 74 5.37 -1.44 -8.18
CA LYS A 74 5.17 -2.47 -9.22
C LYS A 74 6.33 -2.46 -10.21
N GLU A 75 6.72 -1.31 -10.71
CA GLU A 75 7.84 -1.16 -11.64
C GLU A 75 9.15 -1.66 -11.02
N PHE A 76 9.44 -1.25 -9.79
CA PHE A 76 10.59 -1.73 -9.03
C PHE A 76 10.61 -3.27 -8.93
N LEU A 77 9.47 -3.89 -8.59
CA LEU A 77 9.38 -5.34 -8.44
C LEU A 77 9.62 -6.05 -9.78
N VAL A 78 9.05 -5.56 -10.88
CA VAL A 78 9.30 -6.13 -12.22
C VAL A 78 10.78 -5.99 -12.60
N GLN A 79 11.36 -4.81 -12.43
CA GLN A 79 12.79 -4.58 -12.73
C GLN A 79 13.70 -5.43 -11.85
N SER A 80 13.32 -5.70 -10.60
CA SER A 80 14.10 -6.57 -9.70
C SER A 80 14.28 -7.97 -10.29
N LEU A 81 13.27 -8.47 -11.01
CA LEU A 81 13.35 -9.75 -11.70
C LEU A 81 14.37 -9.73 -12.84
N GLU A 82 14.50 -8.63 -13.56
CA GLU A 82 15.43 -8.51 -14.69
C GLU A 82 16.89 -8.46 -14.21
N VAL A 83 17.16 -7.73 -13.12
CA VAL A 83 18.52 -7.46 -12.66
C VAL A 83 19.11 -8.52 -11.74
N LEU A 84 18.28 -9.25 -11.00
CA LEU A 84 18.77 -10.30 -10.10
C LEU A 84 19.28 -11.49 -10.92
N LYS A 85 20.41 -12.06 -10.51
CA LYS A 85 20.89 -13.36 -11.03
C LYS A 85 20.13 -14.50 -10.35
N PRO A 86 20.05 -15.71 -10.95
CA PRO A 86 19.62 -16.90 -10.23
C PRO A 86 20.39 -17.06 -8.90
N GLY A 87 19.68 -17.35 -7.81
CA GLY A 87 20.20 -17.33 -6.43
C GLY A 87 20.32 -15.95 -5.78
N GLY A 88 20.02 -14.86 -6.51
CA GLY A 88 20.01 -13.50 -5.98
C GLY A 88 18.82 -13.24 -5.06
N ARG A 89 18.99 -12.40 -4.03
CA ARG A 89 17.96 -12.13 -3.02
C ARG A 89 17.27 -10.79 -3.20
N LEU A 90 15.95 -10.79 -3.05
CA LEU A 90 15.10 -9.61 -2.92
C LEU A 90 14.62 -9.50 -1.46
N SER A 91 14.86 -8.36 -0.83
CA SER A 91 14.42 -8.05 0.53
C SER A 91 13.61 -6.75 0.53
N VAL A 92 12.34 -6.82 0.91
CA VAL A 92 11.41 -5.67 0.85
C VAL A 92 10.72 -5.48 2.19
N ILE A 93 10.82 -4.27 2.74
CA ILE A 93 10.08 -3.83 3.92
C ILE A 93 8.90 -2.97 3.46
N SER A 94 7.70 -3.36 3.87
CA SER A 94 6.46 -2.63 3.61
C SER A 94 5.83 -2.16 4.91
N TYR A 95 5.15 -1.02 4.90
CA TYR A 95 4.54 -0.45 6.11
C TYR A 95 3.02 -0.55 6.11
N HIS A 96 2.38 -0.70 4.96
CA HIS A 96 0.93 -0.86 4.88
C HIS A 96 0.47 -2.06 4.07
N SER A 97 -0.80 -2.42 4.26
CA SER A 97 -1.43 -3.62 3.69
C SER A 97 -1.37 -3.67 2.16
N LEU A 98 -1.53 -2.53 1.48
CA LEU A 98 -1.51 -2.46 0.01
C LEU A 98 -0.12 -2.82 -0.56
N GLU A 99 0.95 -2.24 -0.02
CA GLU A 99 2.34 -2.57 -0.39
C GLU A 99 2.61 -4.06 -0.13
N ASP A 100 2.36 -4.53 1.09
CA ASP A 100 2.63 -5.92 1.48
C ASP A 100 1.88 -6.90 0.58
N ARG A 101 0.64 -6.57 0.19
CA ARG A 101 -0.16 -7.38 -0.73
C ARG A 101 0.50 -7.46 -2.12
N LEU A 102 0.97 -6.35 -2.67
CA LEU A 102 1.65 -6.32 -3.96
C LEU A 102 2.94 -7.16 -3.91
N VAL A 103 3.78 -6.93 -2.92
CA VAL A 103 5.04 -7.66 -2.73
C VAL A 103 4.76 -9.16 -2.55
N LYS A 104 3.80 -9.52 -1.70
CA LYS A 104 3.41 -10.92 -1.45
C LYS A 104 2.93 -11.60 -2.73
N ARG A 105 2.04 -10.96 -3.50
CA ARG A 105 1.51 -11.56 -4.73
C ARG A 105 2.60 -11.68 -5.79
N PHE A 106 3.44 -10.67 -5.94
CA PHE A 106 4.54 -10.73 -6.89
C PHE A 106 5.53 -11.85 -6.57
N ILE A 107 5.95 -11.98 -5.31
CA ILE A 107 6.84 -13.08 -4.89
C ILE A 107 6.17 -14.44 -5.09
N LYS A 108 4.87 -14.57 -4.77
CA LYS A 108 4.17 -15.85 -4.79
C LYS A 108 3.76 -16.30 -6.20
N ASN A 109 3.34 -15.36 -7.05
CA ASN A 109 2.67 -15.64 -8.32
C ASN A 109 3.45 -15.09 -9.53
N GLY A 110 4.46 -14.25 -9.33
CA GLY A 110 5.14 -13.52 -10.42
C GLY A 110 4.32 -12.38 -11.02
N MET A 111 3.13 -12.11 -10.48
CA MET A 111 2.18 -11.13 -11.00
C MET A 111 1.42 -10.44 -9.87
N PHE A 112 0.89 -9.25 -10.15
CA PHE A 112 0.14 -8.44 -9.17
C PHE A 112 -1.34 -8.81 -9.12
N GLU A 113 -1.89 -9.32 -10.23
CA GLU A 113 -3.30 -9.63 -10.44
C GLU A 113 -3.46 -10.98 -11.16
N GLY A 114 -4.62 -11.62 -11.00
CA GLY A 114 -4.86 -12.96 -11.53
C GLY A 114 -4.13 -14.08 -10.78
N GLU A 115 -4.12 -15.25 -11.41
CA GLU A 115 -3.37 -16.44 -10.98
C GLU A 115 -2.49 -16.90 -12.15
N PRO A 116 -1.29 -17.43 -11.87
CA PRO A 116 -0.39 -17.87 -12.93
C PRO A 116 -1.00 -19.06 -13.69
N GLU A 117 -0.79 -19.09 -15.00
CA GLU A 117 -1.23 -20.21 -15.83
C GLU A 117 -0.57 -21.50 -15.35
N ARG A 118 -1.40 -22.54 -15.27
CA ARG A 118 -0.95 -23.88 -14.89
C ARG A 118 -0.77 -24.71 -16.15
N ASP A 119 0.31 -25.47 -16.19
CA ASP A 119 0.51 -26.46 -17.25
C ASP A 119 -0.51 -27.61 -17.13
N PHE A 120 -0.49 -28.52 -18.11
CA PHE A 120 -1.35 -29.71 -18.14
C PHE A 120 -1.23 -30.62 -16.90
N PHE A 121 -0.14 -30.48 -16.13
CA PHE A 121 0.15 -31.24 -14.91
C PHE A 121 -0.18 -30.44 -13.64
N GLY A 122 -0.65 -29.21 -13.77
CA GLY A 122 -1.01 -28.32 -12.66
C GLY A 122 0.15 -27.51 -12.08
N ASN A 123 1.36 -27.59 -12.65
CA ASN A 123 2.51 -26.81 -12.21
C ASN A 123 2.46 -25.41 -12.81
N PHE A 124 2.99 -24.43 -12.08
CA PHE A 124 3.15 -23.07 -12.56
C PHE A 124 4.56 -22.60 -12.19
N SER A 125 5.20 -21.89 -13.12
CA SER A 125 6.55 -21.35 -12.92
C SER A 125 6.44 -19.97 -12.28
N VAL A 126 7.15 -19.77 -11.18
CA VAL A 126 7.23 -18.47 -10.50
C VAL A 126 8.66 -17.99 -10.42
N PRO A 127 8.90 -16.69 -10.61
CA PRO A 127 10.25 -16.14 -10.67
C PRO A 127 11.01 -16.17 -9.35
N PHE A 128 10.29 -16.28 -8.23
CA PHE A 128 10.84 -16.16 -6.88
C PHE A 128 10.43 -17.31 -5.99
N LYS A 129 11.37 -17.76 -5.16
CA LYS A 129 11.14 -18.64 -4.02
C LYS A 129 11.14 -17.82 -2.74
N THR A 130 10.11 -17.95 -1.92
CA THR A 130 10.13 -17.36 -0.56
C THR A 130 11.16 -18.08 0.29
N ILE A 131 12.06 -17.33 0.93
CA ILE A 131 13.13 -17.89 1.79
C ILE A 131 12.69 -17.94 3.24
N GLU A 132 12.06 -16.87 3.73
CA GLU A 132 11.64 -16.76 5.13
C GLU A 132 10.14 -16.51 5.25
N LYS A 133 9.58 -16.92 6.40
CA LYS A 133 8.25 -16.48 6.78
C LYS A 133 8.25 -14.95 6.98
N LEU A 134 7.08 -14.34 6.90
CA LEU A 134 6.93 -12.90 7.13
C LEU A 134 7.58 -12.50 8.47
N ILE A 135 8.52 -11.56 8.42
CA ILE A 135 9.20 -11.02 9.60
C ILE A 135 8.52 -9.73 9.99
N VAL A 136 8.18 -9.60 11.27
CA VAL A 136 7.54 -8.42 11.87
C VAL A 136 8.39 -7.95 13.05
N PRO A 137 8.37 -6.64 13.37
CA PRO A 137 9.11 -6.12 14.51
C PRO A 137 8.60 -6.73 15.82
N ASP A 138 9.52 -6.89 16.77
CA ASP A 138 9.18 -7.30 18.14
C ASP A 138 8.73 -6.10 19.00
N GLU A 139 8.27 -6.38 20.23
CA GLU A 139 7.79 -5.34 21.13
C GLU A 139 8.87 -4.35 21.56
N ASP A 140 10.12 -4.79 21.65
CA ASP A 140 11.25 -3.95 22.06
C ASP A 140 11.66 -2.99 20.94
N GLU A 141 11.65 -3.45 19.69
CA GLU A 141 11.85 -2.63 18.49
C GLU A 141 10.74 -1.58 18.39
N ILE A 142 9.47 -1.97 18.57
CA ILE A 142 8.34 -1.03 18.53
C ILE A 142 8.47 0.02 19.64
N ARG A 143 8.92 -0.37 20.83
CA ARG A 143 9.12 0.56 21.96
C ARG A 143 10.22 1.59 21.66
N LYS A 144 11.30 1.16 20.99
CA LYS A 144 12.41 2.06 20.59
C LYS A 144 12.05 2.89 19.34
N ASN A 145 11.25 2.34 18.44
CA ASN A 145 10.86 2.94 17.18
C ASN A 145 9.39 2.64 16.86
N ASN A 146 8.48 3.50 17.34
CA ASN A 146 7.05 3.33 17.10
C ASN A 146 6.67 3.33 15.60
N ARG A 147 7.51 3.88 14.71
CA ARG A 147 7.28 3.83 13.25
C ARG A 147 7.47 2.41 12.68
N ALA A 148 8.23 1.56 13.37
CA ALA A 148 8.44 0.17 12.97
C ALA A 148 7.17 -0.67 13.11
N ARG A 149 6.21 -0.30 13.98
CA ARG A 149 5.02 -1.08 14.34
C ARG A 149 4.28 -1.77 13.19
N SER A 150 4.21 -1.16 12.02
CA SER A 150 3.48 -1.70 10.87
C SER A 150 4.37 -2.39 9.83
N ALA A 151 5.69 -2.37 10.02
CA ALA A 151 6.69 -2.92 9.14
C ALA A 151 6.51 -4.43 8.95
N LYS A 152 6.66 -4.86 7.71
CA LYS A 152 6.58 -6.26 7.27
C LYS A 152 7.71 -6.51 6.29
N LEU A 153 8.64 -7.36 6.68
CA LEU A 153 9.76 -7.76 5.85
C LEU A 153 9.45 -9.08 5.13
N ARG A 154 9.68 -9.08 3.81
CA ARG A 154 9.62 -10.27 2.96
C ARG A 154 10.96 -10.49 2.26
N VAL A 155 11.43 -11.73 2.30
CA VAL A 155 12.69 -12.15 1.67
C VAL A 155 12.41 -13.26 0.66
N ALA A 156 12.88 -13.07 -0.56
CA ALA A 156 12.76 -14.04 -1.64
C ALA A 156 14.08 -14.20 -2.39
N GLU A 157 14.24 -15.33 -3.06
CA GLU A 157 15.37 -15.66 -3.91
C GLU A 157 14.89 -15.89 -5.34
N LYS A 158 15.59 -15.34 -6.33
CA LYS A 158 15.30 -15.58 -7.73
C LYS A 158 15.73 -17.00 -8.11
N ILE A 159 14.81 -17.76 -8.71
CA ILE A 159 15.07 -19.13 -9.19
C ILE A 159 15.70 -19.08 -10.59
#